data_AF-A0A966GZJ9-F1
#
_entry.id   AF-A0A966GZJ9-F1
#
_cell.length_a   1.000
_cell.length_b   1.000
_cell.length_c   1.000
_cell.angle_alpha   90.00
_cell.angle_beta   90.00
_cell.angle_gamma   90.00
#
_symmetry.space_group_name_H-M   'P 1'
#
loop_
_entity.id
_entity.type
_entity.pdbx_description
1 polymer ?
#
loop_
_entity_poly.entity_id
_entity_poly.type
_entity_poly.pdbx_seq_one_letter_code
_entity_poly.pdbx_strand_id
1 'polypeptide(L)'
;MTHIEFFKLQAKNLFKDYKTKTSVFDKELNVYYYEYTPQYFDVAAIFLDYDVDEDNFTLMNAQHLIAKIAGFFKWNDMVNANDHELELAKLLFDNQHKVSADDWHMYLNMTQRDNKVIFDSETRLEIFTMVFVNQEGHDPLFQDYRL
;
A
#
# COMPACT_ATOMS: atom_id res chain seq x y z
N MET A 1 15.81 -11.12 6.21
CA MET A 1 14.37 -10.88 6.43
C MET A 1 13.66 -11.36 5.19
N THR A 2 12.66 -12.22 5.32
CA THR A 2 11.81 -12.63 4.18
C THR A 2 10.84 -11.50 3.81
N HIS A 3 10.25 -11.53 2.62
CA HIS A 3 9.22 -10.54 2.23
C HIS A 3 8.05 -10.52 3.21
N ILE A 4 7.60 -11.68 3.68
CA ILE A 4 6.53 -11.78 4.68
C ILE A 4 6.93 -11.15 6.01
N GLU A 5 8.18 -11.34 6.46
CA GLU A 5 8.67 -10.67 7.67
C GLU A 5 8.72 -9.15 7.49
N PHE A 6 9.09 -8.67 6.30
CA PHE A 6 9.06 -7.26 5.96
C PHE A 6 7.63 -6.70 6.06
N PHE A 7 6.64 -7.32 5.43
CA PHE A 7 5.26 -6.81 5.50
C PHE A 7 4.65 -6.92 6.89
N LYS A 8 5.01 -7.95 7.67
CA LYS A 8 4.65 -8.02 9.10
C LYS A 8 5.22 -6.85 9.89
N LEU A 9 6.45 -6.41 9.57
CA LEU A 9 7.04 -5.23 10.19
C LEU A 9 6.28 -3.96 9.78
N GLN A 10 5.96 -3.79 8.50
CA GLN A 10 5.20 -2.62 8.05
C GLN A 10 3.82 -2.54 8.71
N ALA A 11 3.13 -3.66 8.88
CA ALA A 11 1.83 -3.69 9.58
C ALA A 11 1.98 -3.29 11.07
N LYS A 12 3.07 -3.69 11.73
CA LYS A 12 3.36 -3.27 13.10
C LYS A 12 3.69 -1.78 13.19
N ASN A 13 4.42 -1.24 12.22
CA ASN A 13 4.75 0.18 12.15
C ASN A 13 3.49 1.04 11.94
N LEU A 14 2.64 0.67 10.98
CA LEU A 14 1.34 1.33 10.77
C LEU A 14 0.47 1.26 12.03
N PHE A 15 0.38 0.11 12.68
CA PHE A 15 -0.39 -0.03 13.91
C PHE A 15 0.22 0.76 15.09
N LYS A 16 1.54 0.94 15.11
CA LYS A 16 2.22 1.78 16.10
C LYS A 16 1.89 3.26 15.88
N ASP A 17 1.89 3.72 14.63
CA ASP A 17 1.53 5.09 14.28
C ASP A 17 0.06 5.36 14.56
N TYR A 18 -0.84 4.44 14.22
CA TYR A 18 -2.26 4.52 14.59
C TYR A 18 -2.45 4.73 16.09
N LYS A 19 -1.65 4.10 16.96
CA LYS A 19 -1.78 4.28 18.42
C LYS A 19 -1.41 5.67 18.92
N THR A 20 -0.85 6.52 18.08
CA THR A 20 -0.61 7.93 18.42
C THR A 20 -1.87 8.80 18.30
N LYS A 21 -2.99 8.20 17.90
CA LYS A 21 -4.31 8.83 17.75
C LYS A 21 -4.70 9.70 18.95
N THR A 22 -5.02 10.95 18.66
CA THR A 22 -5.62 11.91 19.61
C THR A 22 -6.89 12.51 19.03
N SER A 23 -7.95 12.60 19.82
CA SER A 23 -9.19 13.27 19.41
C SER A 23 -9.04 14.77 19.54
N VAL A 24 -9.35 15.50 18.47
CA VAL A 24 -9.29 16.95 18.40
C VAL A 24 -10.67 17.48 17.98
N PHE A 25 -11.09 18.57 18.60
CA PHE A 25 -12.35 19.23 18.29
C PHE A 25 -12.13 20.38 17.32
N ASP A 26 -12.69 20.27 16.11
CA ASP A 26 -12.75 21.36 15.15
C ASP A 26 -13.89 22.32 15.52
N LYS A 27 -13.56 23.57 15.84
CA LYS A 27 -14.57 24.59 16.17
C LYS A 27 -15.31 25.13 14.95
N GLU A 28 -14.67 25.16 13.79
CA GLU A 28 -15.25 25.70 12.55
C GLU A 28 -16.25 24.71 11.95
N LEU A 29 -15.90 23.43 11.97
CA LEU A 29 -16.73 22.34 11.48
C LEU A 29 -17.68 21.77 12.56
N ASN A 30 -17.44 22.10 13.84
CA ASN A 30 -18.19 21.60 14.99
C ASN A 30 -18.25 20.05 15.04
N VAL A 31 -17.11 19.41 14.75
CA VAL A 31 -16.94 17.95 14.75
C VAL A 31 -15.67 17.56 15.48
N TYR A 32 -15.64 16.34 16.00
CA TYR A 32 -14.39 15.71 16.45
C TYR A 32 -13.77 14.96 15.27
N TYR A 33 -12.45 15.06 15.13
CA TYR A 33 -11.66 14.25 14.21
C TYR A 33 -10.41 13.73 14.94
N TYR A 34 -9.68 12.85 14.27
CA TYR A 34 -8.46 12.25 14.82
C TYR A 34 -7.22 12.86 14.19
N GLU A 35 -6.27 13.21 15.05
CA GLU A 35 -4.91 13.59 14.67
C GLU A 35 -3.92 12.50 15.10
N TYR A 36 -2.82 12.41 14.36
CA TYR A 36 -1.76 11.42 14.55
C TYR A 36 -0.41 12.11 14.64
N THR A 37 0.52 11.53 15.40
CA THR A 37 1.94 11.91 15.39
C THR A 37 2.78 10.74 14.87
N PRO A 38 2.61 10.37 13.59
CA PRO A 38 3.19 9.16 13.03
C PRO A 38 4.71 9.28 12.83
N GLN A 39 5.38 8.13 12.82
CA GLN A 39 6.81 8.02 12.53
C GLN A 39 7.09 7.39 11.15
N TYR A 40 6.22 6.53 10.65
CA TYR A 40 6.47 5.70 9.47
C TYR A 40 5.50 5.95 8.33
N PHE A 41 4.24 6.29 8.63
CA PHE A 41 3.19 6.43 7.62
C PHE A 41 2.32 7.65 7.83
N ASP A 42 1.84 8.23 6.73
CA ASP A 42 0.72 9.17 6.75
C ASP A 42 -0.58 8.41 7.04
N VAL A 43 -0.85 8.19 8.33
CA VAL A 43 -2.01 7.43 8.80
C VAL A 43 -3.32 8.08 8.37
N ALA A 44 -3.40 9.41 8.40
CA ALA A 44 -4.62 10.14 8.06
C ALA A 44 -4.97 9.92 6.58
N ALA A 45 -4.00 10.04 5.69
CA ALA A 45 -4.21 9.77 4.27
C ALA A 45 -4.59 8.31 4.00
N ILE A 46 -3.86 7.34 4.59
CA ILE A 46 -4.20 5.92 4.44
C ILE A 46 -5.64 5.66 4.89
N PHE A 47 -6.05 6.21 6.04
CA PHE A 47 -7.36 5.90 6.62
C PHE A 47 -8.49 6.52 5.82
N LEU A 48 -8.27 7.72 5.26
CA LEU A 48 -9.19 8.36 4.34
C LEU A 48 -9.33 7.56 3.03
N ASP A 49 -8.22 7.21 2.39
CA ASP A 49 -8.22 6.58 1.06
C ASP A 49 -8.77 5.14 1.10
N TYR A 50 -8.65 4.45 2.24
CA TYR A 50 -9.12 3.08 2.41
C TYR A 50 -10.40 2.94 3.25
N ASP A 51 -11.07 4.06 3.58
CA ASP A 51 -12.32 4.12 4.35
C ASP A 51 -12.25 3.27 5.64
N VAL A 52 -11.23 3.56 6.46
CA VAL A 52 -10.93 2.77 7.66
C VAL A 52 -11.78 3.22 8.84
N ASP A 53 -12.42 2.26 9.52
CA ASP A 53 -13.01 2.49 10.85
C ASP A 53 -11.89 2.72 11.89
N GLU A 54 -11.64 3.99 12.16
CA GLU A 54 -10.59 4.44 13.07
C GLU A 54 -10.84 4.03 14.53
N ASP A 55 -12.10 3.77 14.92
CA ASP A 55 -12.45 3.43 16.30
C ASP A 55 -12.16 1.97 16.64
N ASN A 56 -12.19 1.10 15.62
CA ASN A 56 -12.01 -0.35 15.77
C ASN A 56 -10.79 -0.90 15.01
N PHE A 57 -9.75 -0.08 14.83
CA PHE A 57 -8.55 -0.51 14.11
C PHE A 57 -7.66 -1.46 14.93
N THR A 58 -7.42 -2.65 14.40
CA THR A 58 -6.60 -3.70 15.03
C THR A 58 -5.31 -3.96 14.26
N LEU A 59 -4.36 -4.70 14.86
CA LEU A 59 -3.16 -5.16 14.14
C LEU A 59 -3.50 -6.04 12.92
N MET A 60 -4.58 -6.83 12.99
CA MET A 60 -5.02 -7.63 11.85
C MET A 60 -5.53 -6.72 10.72
N ASN A 61 -6.26 -5.65 11.06
CA ASN A 61 -6.68 -4.65 10.08
C ASN A 61 -5.46 -4.00 9.41
N ALA A 62 -4.43 -3.66 10.20
CA ALA A 62 -3.17 -3.14 9.67
C ALA A 62 -2.47 -4.11 8.70
N GLN A 63 -2.48 -5.42 9.00
CA GLN A 63 -1.95 -6.44 8.08
C GLN A 63 -2.72 -6.50 6.77
N HIS A 64 -4.06 -6.45 6.83
CA HIS A 64 -4.89 -6.39 5.62
C HIS A 64 -4.64 -5.13 4.81
N LEU A 65 -4.47 -3.99 5.48
CA LEU A 65 -4.26 -2.70 4.84
C LEU A 65 -2.89 -2.61 4.15
N ILE A 66 -1.83 -3.07 4.81
CA ILE A 66 -0.50 -3.19 4.18
C ILE A 66 -0.54 -4.13 2.98
N ALA A 67 -1.32 -5.22 3.04
CA ALA A 67 -1.48 -6.09 1.89
C ALA A 67 -2.12 -5.37 0.70
N LYS A 68 -3.16 -4.55 0.94
CA LYS A 68 -3.80 -3.70 -0.07
C LYS A 68 -2.85 -2.68 -0.68
N ILE A 69 -2.13 -1.95 0.16
CA ILE A 69 -1.12 -0.96 -0.29
C ILE A 69 -0.04 -1.64 -1.14
N ALA A 70 0.33 -2.89 -0.83
CA ALA A 70 1.29 -3.67 -1.60
C ALA A 70 0.69 -4.41 -2.82
N GLY A 71 -0.58 -4.16 -3.16
CA GLY A 71 -1.23 -4.68 -4.37
C GLY A 71 -1.99 -6.01 -4.23
N PHE A 72 -2.18 -6.52 -3.01
CA PHE A 72 -3.00 -7.72 -2.74
C PHE A 72 -4.38 -7.35 -2.19
N PHE A 73 -5.39 -8.20 -2.41
CA PHE A 73 -6.72 -7.94 -1.86
C PHE A 73 -6.79 -8.05 -0.31
N LYS A 74 -6.05 -9.01 0.26
CA LYS A 74 -6.01 -9.27 1.71
C LYS A 74 -4.72 -9.98 2.11
N TRP A 75 -4.40 -9.93 3.40
CA TRP A 75 -3.21 -10.55 3.99
C TRP A 75 -3.06 -12.04 3.66
N ASN A 76 -4.17 -12.80 3.65
CA ASN A 76 -4.12 -14.23 3.35
C ASN A 76 -3.66 -14.53 1.92
N ASP A 77 -3.92 -13.63 0.96
CA ASP A 77 -3.50 -13.83 -0.42
C ASP A 77 -1.98 -13.59 -0.52
N MET A 78 -1.48 -12.56 0.16
CA MET A 78 -0.05 -12.27 0.25
C MET A 78 0.75 -13.42 0.88
N VAL A 79 0.33 -13.98 2.03
CA VAL A 79 1.12 -15.04 2.69
C VAL A 79 1.19 -16.36 1.93
N ASN A 80 0.30 -16.56 0.94
CA ASN A 80 0.28 -17.75 0.09
C ASN A 80 0.83 -17.46 -1.33
N ALA A 81 1.29 -16.23 -1.59
CA ALA A 81 1.83 -15.82 -2.87
C ALA A 81 3.21 -16.45 -3.13
N ASN A 82 3.57 -16.58 -4.41
CA ASN A 82 4.90 -17.06 -4.78
C ASN A 82 5.97 -15.94 -4.67
N ASP A 83 7.24 -16.33 -4.75
CA ASP A 83 8.36 -15.42 -4.54
C ASP A 83 8.36 -14.22 -5.52
N HIS A 84 7.96 -14.41 -6.79
CA HIS A 84 7.88 -13.32 -7.75
C HIS A 84 6.78 -12.31 -7.38
N GLU A 85 5.64 -12.78 -6.88
CA GLU A 85 4.55 -11.91 -6.42
C GLU A 85 4.93 -11.15 -5.16
N LEU A 86 5.66 -11.77 -4.24
CA LEU A 86 6.16 -11.14 -3.03
C LEU A 86 7.24 -10.10 -3.32
N GLU A 87 8.14 -10.37 -4.27
CA GLU A 87 9.13 -9.41 -4.74
C GLU A 87 8.44 -8.22 -5.43
N LEU A 88 7.50 -8.47 -6.34
CA LEU A 88 6.72 -7.42 -7.00
C LEU A 88 6.00 -6.53 -5.98
N ALA A 89 5.33 -7.14 -4.99
CA ALA A 89 4.65 -6.39 -3.95
C ALA A 89 5.59 -5.53 -3.11
N LYS A 90 6.81 -6.00 -2.87
CA LYS A 90 7.82 -5.22 -2.14
C LYS A 90 8.31 -4.06 -3.00
N LEU A 91 8.55 -4.28 -4.29
CA LEU A 91 8.92 -3.22 -5.21
C LEU A 91 7.80 -2.17 -5.36
N LEU A 92 6.55 -2.59 -5.45
CA LEU A 92 5.39 -1.68 -5.41
C LEU A 92 5.39 -0.83 -4.16
N PHE A 93 5.54 -1.47 -2.99
CA PHE A 93 5.59 -0.78 -1.72
C PHE A 93 6.75 0.21 -1.62
N ASP A 94 7.93 -0.17 -2.12
CA ASP A 94 9.14 0.65 -2.05
C ASP A 94 9.14 1.81 -3.07
N ASN A 95 8.33 1.70 -4.13
CA ASN A 95 8.24 2.66 -5.23
C ASN A 95 6.88 3.38 -5.29
N GLN A 96 6.17 3.52 -4.16
CA GLN A 96 4.89 4.24 -4.09
C GLN A 96 4.99 5.68 -4.62
N HIS A 97 6.11 6.37 -4.40
CA HIS A 97 6.41 7.67 -5.00
C HIS A 97 6.46 7.71 -6.54
N LYS A 98 6.48 6.56 -7.23
CA LYS A 98 6.48 6.46 -8.69
C LYS A 98 5.14 5.94 -9.23
N VAL A 99 4.56 4.97 -8.53
CA VAL A 99 3.34 4.29 -8.97
C VAL A 99 2.64 3.67 -7.77
N SER A 100 1.33 3.88 -7.69
CA SER A 100 0.50 3.21 -6.69
C SER A 100 0.17 1.78 -7.11
N ALA A 101 -0.30 0.95 -6.16
CA ALA A 101 -0.77 -0.39 -6.50
C ALA A 101 -1.95 -0.38 -7.49
N ASP A 102 -2.85 0.59 -7.38
CA ASP A 102 -4.00 0.73 -8.28
C ASP A 102 -3.58 1.17 -9.67
N ASP A 103 -2.64 2.12 -9.78
CA ASP A 103 -2.07 2.55 -11.06
C ASP A 103 -1.35 1.40 -11.76
N TRP A 104 -0.60 0.59 -11.02
CA TRP A 104 0.02 -0.62 -11.54
C TRP A 104 -1.01 -1.61 -12.06
N HIS A 105 -2.07 -1.89 -11.28
CA HIS A 105 -3.15 -2.79 -11.72
C HIS A 105 -3.84 -2.27 -12.98
N MET A 106 -4.07 -0.96 -13.08
CA MET A 106 -4.63 -0.33 -14.27
C MET A 106 -3.71 -0.46 -15.48
N TYR A 107 -2.42 -0.13 -15.33
CA TYR A 107 -1.40 -0.29 -16.37
C TYR A 107 -1.33 -1.73 -16.87
N LEU A 108 -1.28 -2.70 -15.95
CA LEU A 108 -1.20 -4.11 -16.27
C LEU A 108 -2.45 -4.59 -17.02
N ASN A 109 -3.65 -4.22 -16.55
CA ASN A 109 -4.91 -4.58 -17.17
C ASN A 109 -5.04 -4.03 -18.60
N MET A 110 -4.64 -2.77 -18.81
CA MET A 110 -4.62 -2.16 -20.14
C MET A 110 -3.62 -2.88 -21.05
N THR A 111 -2.40 -3.09 -20.58
CA THR A 111 -1.34 -3.75 -21.36
C THR A 111 -1.74 -5.17 -21.76
N GLN A 112 -2.30 -5.96 -20.84
CA GLN A 112 -2.78 -7.32 -21.10
C GLN A 112 -3.93 -7.33 -22.12
N ARG A 113 -4.88 -6.41 -22.00
CA ARG A 113 -6.02 -6.29 -22.92
C ARG A 113 -5.55 -5.93 -24.33
N ASP A 114 -4.69 -4.93 -24.45
CA ASP A 114 -4.24 -4.41 -25.74
C ASP A 114 -3.36 -5.42 -26.48
N ASN A 115 -2.57 -6.21 -25.73
CA ASN A 115 -1.74 -7.29 -26.27
C ASN A 115 -2.43 -8.66 -26.32
N LYS A 116 -3.66 -8.78 -25.80
CA LYS A 116 -4.43 -10.03 -25.71
C LYS A 116 -3.65 -11.19 -25.06
N VAL A 117 -2.94 -10.89 -23.98
CA VAL A 117 -2.08 -11.83 -23.25
C VAL A 117 -2.34 -11.70 -21.75
N ILE A 118 -2.19 -12.78 -21.00
CA ILE A 118 -2.17 -12.75 -19.54
C ILE A 118 -0.74 -13.03 -19.10
N PHE A 119 -0.16 -12.10 -18.34
CA PHE A 119 1.20 -12.22 -17.85
C PHE A 119 1.24 -13.02 -16.55
N ASP A 120 2.18 -13.97 -16.46
CA ASP A 120 2.46 -14.68 -15.22
C ASP A 120 3.17 -13.78 -14.19
N SER A 121 3.47 -14.30 -12.99
CA SER A 121 4.10 -13.49 -11.94
C SER A 121 5.52 -13.03 -12.29
N GLU A 122 6.28 -13.84 -13.01
CA GLU A 122 7.64 -13.51 -13.44
C GLU A 122 7.62 -12.35 -14.45
N THR A 123 6.79 -12.46 -15.50
CA THR A 123 6.65 -11.41 -16.52
C THR A 123 6.13 -10.11 -15.91
N ARG A 124 5.18 -10.19 -14.97
CA ARG A 124 4.68 -9.01 -14.25
C ARG A 124 5.80 -8.29 -13.49
N LEU A 125 6.66 -9.05 -12.80
CA LEU A 125 7.81 -8.53 -12.07
C LEU A 125 8.84 -7.88 -13.00
N GLU A 126 9.14 -8.52 -14.14
CA GLU A 126 10.05 -7.98 -15.15
C GLU A 126 9.55 -6.65 -15.72
N ILE A 127 8.27 -6.59 -16.09
CA ILE A 127 7.63 -5.37 -16.59
C ILE A 127 7.71 -4.25 -15.54
N PHE A 128 7.34 -4.54 -14.29
CA PHE A 128 7.37 -3.54 -13.23
C PHE A 128 8.79 -2.99 -13.03
N THR A 129 9.79 -3.87 -13.03
CA THR A 129 11.20 -3.50 -12.86
C THR A 129 11.66 -2.61 -14.03
N MET A 130 11.35 -3.00 -15.26
CA MET A 130 11.76 -2.25 -16.45
C MET A 130 11.09 -0.88 -16.54
N VAL A 131 9.81 -0.80 -16.18
CA VAL A 131 8.99 0.39 -16.41
C VAL A 131 9.05 1.36 -15.25
N PHE A 132 9.02 0.90 -13.98
CA PHE A 132 8.89 1.79 -12.82
C PHE A 132 10.13 1.82 -11.94
N VAL A 133 10.85 0.70 -11.79
CA VAL A 133 12.06 0.70 -10.94
C VAL A 133 13.22 1.37 -11.66
N ASN A 134 13.48 0.99 -12.92
CA ASN A 134 14.63 1.43 -13.69
C ASN A 134 14.45 2.77 -14.40
N GLN A 135 13.26 3.38 -14.32
CA GLN A 135 12.95 4.65 -14.94
C GLN A 135 12.58 5.68 -13.87
N GLU A 136 12.88 6.94 -14.17
CA GLU A 136 12.56 8.10 -13.34
C GLU A 136 11.54 9.00 -14.04
N GLY A 137 10.94 9.92 -13.28
CA GLY A 137 10.00 10.91 -13.82
C GLY A 137 8.55 10.40 -13.94
N HIS A 138 8.24 9.27 -13.30
CA HIS A 138 6.85 8.89 -13.05
C HIS A 138 6.26 9.79 -11.97
N ASP A 139 5.00 10.15 -12.15
CA ASP A 139 4.21 10.93 -11.19
C ASP A 139 2.96 10.10 -10.87
N PRO A 140 2.86 9.53 -9.66
CA PRO A 140 1.73 8.68 -9.31
C PRO A 140 0.46 9.53 -9.16
N LEU A 141 -0.69 8.94 -9.50
CA LEU A 141 -1.97 9.61 -9.28
C LEU A 141 -2.37 9.63 -7.80
N PHE A 142 -1.82 8.70 -7.02
CA PHE A 142 -2.07 8.54 -5.59
C PHE A 142 -0.81 8.78 -4.77
N GLN A 143 -0.97 9.12 -3.48
CA GLN A 143 0.16 9.54 -2.67
C GLN A 143 1.07 8.37 -2.25
N ASP A 144 2.34 8.68 -2.03
CA ASP A 144 3.22 7.82 -1.24
C ASP A 144 2.86 8.00 0.24
N TYR A 145 2.38 6.92 0.88
CA TYR A 145 1.96 6.99 2.27
C TYR A 145 3.13 6.91 3.27
N ARG A 146 4.37 6.75 2.81
CA ARG A 146 5.54 6.60 3.68
C ARG A 146 6.12 7.97 4.05
N LEU A 147 6.61 8.10 5.29
CA LEU A 147 7.22 9.31 5.84
C LEU A 147 8.75 9.25 5.90
#